data_AF-A0A2S2KRD8-F1
#
_entry.id   AF-A0A2S2KRD8-F1
#
_cell.length_a   1.000
_cell.length_b   1.000
_cell.length_c   1.000
_cell.angle_alpha   90.00
_cell.angle_beta   90.00
_cell.angle_gamma   90.00
#
_symmetry.space_group_name_H-M   'P 1'
#
loop_
_entity.id
_entity.type
_entity.pdbx_description
1 polymer ?
#
loop_
_entity_poly.entity_id
_entity_poly.type
_entity_poly.pdbx_seq_one_letter_code
_entity_poly.pdbx_strand_id
1 'polypeptide(L)'
;MVEWLDHNAILLFLNSIFLQGDNGGIFGFLGQNRGALGSDDPIVKGLVPTLFGVTGFGIVLNFFNSTVRKKLVDQTKLNRIMKETRAWQKERMDAMRAKDQAKITQLNKKSSYMNKMSMEMMQMNMKPMMITFVPLILIFYLVLPHLFAHTVALSPISLNVFPGNFFHLTCTALQAMEEGNVCYGHENALYLWAWYFLSSISFSGIIMKVTKTSMGLS
;
A
#
# COMPACT_ATOMS: atom_id res chain seq x y z
N MET A 1 -13.93 22.02 -26.79
CA MET A 1 -14.82 21.44 -25.77
C MET A 1 -14.15 20.21 -25.13
N VAL A 2 -12.94 20.37 -24.63
CA VAL A 2 -12.22 19.36 -23.85
C VAL A 2 -11.41 20.13 -22.84
N GLU A 3 -12.02 20.37 -21.69
CA GLU A 3 -11.37 21.01 -20.57
C GLU A 3 -12.06 20.46 -19.31
N TRP A 4 -11.27 19.86 -18.42
CA TRP A 4 -11.62 19.50 -17.04
C TRP A 4 -12.54 18.27 -16.84
N LEU A 5 -11.94 17.08 -16.89
CA LEU A 5 -12.38 15.96 -16.04
C LEU A 5 -12.24 16.44 -14.58
N ASP A 6 -13.39 16.80 -14.02
CA ASP A 6 -13.59 17.54 -12.78
C ASP A 6 -12.89 16.85 -11.59
N HIS A 7 -12.10 17.60 -10.80
CA HIS A 7 -11.47 17.08 -9.58
C HIS A 7 -12.52 16.55 -8.59
N ASN A 8 -13.74 17.07 -8.64
CA ASN A 8 -14.87 16.53 -7.90
C ASN A 8 -15.24 15.11 -8.31
N ALA A 9 -15.13 14.74 -9.59
CA ALA A 9 -15.42 13.37 -10.03
C ALA A 9 -14.39 12.36 -9.51
N ILE A 10 -13.11 12.75 -9.44
CA ILE A 10 -12.04 11.93 -8.88
C ILE A 10 -12.20 11.81 -7.36
N LEU A 11 -12.53 12.90 -6.66
CA LEU A 11 -12.76 12.87 -5.23
C LEU A 11 -14.05 12.10 -4.87
N LEU A 12 -15.11 12.21 -5.66
CA LEU A 12 -16.34 11.43 -5.49
C LEU A 12 -16.14 9.95 -5.80
N PHE A 13 -15.37 9.62 -6.84
CA PHE A 13 -14.94 8.25 -7.14
C PHE A 13 -14.13 7.68 -5.98
N LEU A 14 -13.12 8.40 -5.49
CA LEU A 14 -12.34 8.02 -4.32
C LEU A 14 -13.24 7.90 -3.07
N ASN A 15 -14.18 8.81 -2.81
CA ASN A 15 -15.05 8.70 -1.64
C ASN A 15 -15.98 7.47 -1.72
N SER A 16 -16.52 7.18 -2.92
CA SER A 16 -17.35 5.99 -3.16
C SER A 16 -16.59 4.66 -3.10
N ILE A 17 -15.28 4.70 -3.32
CA ILE A 17 -14.41 3.51 -3.39
C ILE A 17 -13.62 3.28 -2.09
N PHE A 18 -13.35 4.32 -1.31
CA PHE A 18 -12.32 4.33 -0.27
C PHE A 18 -12.85 4.46 1.16
N LEU A 19 -14.09 4.94 1.40
CA LEU A 19 -14.54 5.31 2.75
C LEU A 19 -15.93 4.84 3.19
N GLN A 20 -16.62 3.96 2.45
CA GLN A 20 -17.85 3.34 2.95
C GLN A 20 -17.54 2.01 3.66
N GLY A 21 -17.11 2.12 4.92
CA GLY A 21 -16.78 1.01 5.83
C GLY A 21 -17.98 0.18 6.31
N ASP A 22 -18.97 -0.07 5.46
CA ASP A 22 -20.12 -0.94 5.80
C ASP A 22 -20.61 -1.80 4.63
N ASN A 23 -20.43 -1.37 3.36
CA ASN A 23 -21.04 -2.05 2.19
C ASN A 23 -20.03 -2.63 1.18
N GLY A 24 -18.89 -3.14 1.63
CA GLY A 24 -18.05 -4.02 0.78
C GLY A 24 -17.47 -3.35 -0.49
N GLY A 25 -16.82 -2.19 -0.34
CA GLY A 25 -15.98 -1.63 -1.41
C GLY A 25 -14.74 -2.48 -1.71
N ILE A 26 -13.85 -2.01 -2.60
CA ILE A 26 -12.61 -2.74 -2.98
C ILE A 26 -11.68 -3.06 -1.80
N PHE A 27 -11.86 -2.39 -0.66
CA PHE A 27 -11.16 -2.63 0.61
C PHE A 27 -11.92 -3.54 1.59
N GLY A 28 -13.02 -4.17 1.17
CA GLY A 28 -13.82 -5.07 2.01
C GLY A 28 -13.03 -6.26 2.57
N PHE A 29 -11.90 -6.62 1.94
CA PHE A 29 -10.96 -7.62 2.46
C PHE A 29 -10.21 -7.16 3.74
N LEU A 30 -10.19 -5.85 4.03
CA LEU A 30 -9.70 -5.28 5.29
C LEU A 30 -10.80 -5.25 6.37
N GLY A 31 -12.06 -5.57 6.03
CA GLY A 31 -13.18 -5.55 6.97
C GLY A 31 -13.29 -6.83 7.82
N GLN A 32 -13.85 -6.67 9.02
CA GLN A 32 -13.91 -7.67 10.10
C GLN A 32 -14.64 -8.99 9.76
N ASN A 33 -15.46 -9.03 8.69
CA ASN A 33 -16.39 -10.16 8.44
C ASN A 33 -16.33 -10.83 7.06
N ARG A 34 -15.40 -10.46 6.17
CA ARG A 34 -15.23 -11.10 4.84
C ARG A 34 -13.76 -11.17 4.40
N GLY A 35 -12.87 -11.48 5.34
CA GLY A 35 -11.43 -11.20 5.27
C GLY A 35 -10.53 -12.24 4.59
N ALA A 36 -11.06 -13.37 4.08
CA ALA A 36 -10.23 -14.33 3.37
C ALA A 36 -10.51 -14.32 1.88
N LEU A 37 -9.69 -13.57 1.14
CA LEU A 37 -9.52 -13.82 -0.29
C LEU A 37 -9.00 -15.26 -0.46
N GLY A 38 -9.68 -16.09 -1.26
CA GLY A 38 -9.37 -17.50 -1.46
C GLY A 38 -10.54 -18.24 -2.06
N SER A 39 -10.36 -19.52 -2.37
CA SER A 39 -11.44 -20.43 -2.74
C SER A 39 -11.32 -21.74 -1.96
N ASP A 40 -12.45 -22.39 -1.73
CA ASP A 40 -12.54 -23.75 -1.20
C ASP A 40 -11.99 -24.80 -2.20
N ASP A 41 -12.03 -24.49 -3.51
CA ASP A 41 -11.52 -25.33 -4.60
C ASP A 41 -10.40 -24.64 -5.41
N PRO A 42 -9.20 -24.45 -4.81
CA PRO A 42 -8.09 -23.80 -5.50
C PRO A 42 -7.44 -24.72 -6.54
N ILE A 43 -6.93 -24.12 -7.62
CA ILE A 43 -6.12 -24.83 -8.63
C ILE A 43 -4.83 -25.40 -7.99
N VAL A 44 -4.19 -24.65 -7.08
CA VAL A 44 -3.02 -25.12 -6.33
C VAL A 44 -3.48 -25.74 -5.01
N LYS A 45 -3.48 -27.07 -4.95
CA LYS A 45 -3.88 -27.84 -3.76
C LYS A 45 -2.71 -28.03 -2.80
N GLY A 46 -2.96 -27.78 -1.52
CA GLY A 46 -2.03 -28.04 -0.41
C GLY A 46 -1.31 -26.80 0.12
N LEU A 47 -1.08 -26.77 1.44
CA LEU A 47 -0.48 -25.63 2.17
C LEU A 47 0.95 -25.29 1.72
N VAL A 48 1.78 -26.29 1.46
CA VAL A 48 3.19 -26.05 1.08
C VAL A 48 3.30 -25.45 -0.34
N PRO A 49 2.63 -26.02 -1.37
CA PRO A 49 2.62 -25.41 -2.71
C PRO A 49 1.97 -24.02 -2.74
N THR A 50 0.88 -23.79 -1.99
CA THR A 50 0.24 -22.46 -1.93
C THR A 50 1.17 -21.43 -1.28
N LEU A 51 1.88 -21.81 -0.21
CA LEU A 51 2.83 -20.94 0.48
C LEU A 51 3.94 -20.44 -0.46
N PHE A 52 4.63 -21.35 -1.15
CA PHE A 52 5.67 -20.98 -2.11
C PHE A 52 5.10 -20.28 -3.35
N GLY A 53 3.93 -20.69 -3.82
CA GLY A 53 3.25 -20.09 -4.96
C GLY A 53 2.90 -18.61 -4.72
N VAL A 54 2.29 -18.30 -3.58
CA VAL A 54 1.93 -16.92 -3.20
C VAL A 54 3.19 -16.08 -2.99
N THR A 55 4.23 -16.62 -2.35
CA THR A 55 5.50 -15.90 -2.19
C THR A 55 6.17 -15.61 -3.54
N GLY A 56 6.24 -16.60 -4.44
CA GLY A 56 6.80 -16.43 -5.77
C GLY A 56 6.03 -15.39 -6.59
N PHE A 57 4.70 -15.45 -6.55
CA PHE A 57 3.82 -14.46 -7.17
C PHE A 57 4.06 -13.05 -6.59
N GLY A 58 4.22 -12.95 -5.27
CA GLY A 58 4.59 -11.72 -4.59
C GLY A 58 5.91 -11.13 -5.10
N ILE A 59 6.95 -11.94 -5.23
CA ILE A 59 8.25 -11.49 -5.73
C ILE A 59 8.13 -10.93 -7.17
N VAL A 60 7.43 -11.63 -8.05
CA VAL A 60 7.22 -11.20 -9.45
C VAL A 60 6.47 -9.88 -9.50
N LEU A 61 5.37 -9.74 -8.74
CA LEU A 61 4.61 -8.51 -8.68
C LEU A 61 5.42 -7.34 -8.10
N ASN A 62 6.19 -7.57 -7.04
CA ASN A 62 7.03 -6.53 -6.46
C ASN A 62 8.12 -6.08 -7.45
N PHE A 63 8.69 -7.00 -8.22
CA PHE A 63 9.64 -6.67 -9.28
C PHE A 63 9.00 -5.85 -10.39
N PHE A 64 7.80 -6.23 -10.84
CA PHE A 64 7.01 -5.49 -11.81
C PHE A 64 6.69 -4.07 -11.31
N ASN A 65 6.17 -3.95 -10.08
CA ASN A 65 5.86 -2.67 -9.44
C ASN A 65 7.08 -1.76 -9.33
N SER A 66 8.23 -2.32 -8.93
CA SER A 66 9.49 -1.57 -8.85
C SER A 66 9.96 -1.10 -10.24
N THR A 67 9.81 -1.93 -11.27
CA THR A 67 10.15 -1.58 -12.65
C THR A 67 9.26 -0.47 -13.21
N VAL A 68 7.95 -0.58 -13.00
CA VAL A 68 6.96 0.44 -13.39
C VAL A 68 7.28 1.77 -12.70
N ARG A 69 7.53 1.74 -11.39
CA ARG A 69 7.94 2.92 -10.63
C ARG A 69 9.21 3.55 -11.19
N LYS A 70 10.22 2.74 -11.53
CA LYS A 70 11.47 3.24 -12.11
C LYS A 70 11.27 3.94 -13.45
N LYS A 71 10.37 3.42 -14.30
CA LYS A 71 10.09 4.00 -15.62
C LYS A 71 9.22 5.25 -15.55
N LEU A 72 8.28 5.30 -14.60
CA LEU A 72 7.32 6.40 -14.50
C LEU A 72 7.81 7.58 -13.64
N VAL A 73 8.80 7.36 -12.76
CA VAL A 73 9.30 8.40 -11.85
C VAL A 73 10.62 8.98 -12.35
N ASP A 74 10.63 10.28 -12.62
CA ASP A 74 11.87 11.04 -12.82
C ASP A 74 12.57 11.27 -11.48
N GLN A 75 13.56 10.40 -11.22
CA GLN A 75 14.37 10.46 -10.00
C GLN A 75 15.22 11.73 -9.92
N THR A 76 15.62 12.33 -11.06
CA THR A 76 16.47 13.53 -11.05
C THR A 76 15.67 14.75 -10.62
N LYS A 77 14.47 14.94 -11.19
CA LYS A 77 13.55 16.00 -10.81
C LYS A 77 13.09 15.84 -9.36
N LEU A 78 12.75 14.62 -8.95
CA LEU A 78 12.33 14.31 -7.59
C LEU A 78 13.43 14.59 -6.56
N ASN A 79 14.67 14.16 -6.82
CA ASN A 79 15.80 14.43 -5.93
C ASN A 79 16.12 15.93 -5.82
N ARG A 80 16.06 16.67 -6.92
CA ARG A 80 16.24 18.13 -6.91
C ARG A 80 15.18 18.82 -6.04
N ILE A 81 13.91 18.50 -6.28
CA ILE A 81 12.77 19.06 -5.54
C ILE A 81 12.87 18.70 -4.05
N MET A 82 13.25 17.46 -3.71
CA MET A 82 13.45 17.06 -2.31
C MET A 82 14.56 17.87 -1.63
N LYS A 83 15.69 18.08 -2.30
CA LYS A 83 16.81 18.87 -1.74
C LYS A 83 16.38 20.33 -1.51
N GLU A 84 15.72 20.94 -2.49
CA GLU A 84 15.25 22.32 -2.40
C GLU A 84 14.17 22.51 -1.32
N THR A 85 13.19 21.61 -1.25
CA THR A 85 12.17 21.60 -0.18
C THR A 85 12.78 21.41 1.20
N ARG A 86 13.77 20.52 1.36
CA ARG A 86 14.46 20.32 2.65
C ARG A 86 15.30 21.53 3.07
N ALA A 87 16.02 22.15 2.13
CA ALA A 87 16.78 23.35 2.41
C ALA A 87 15.87 24.48 2.90
N TRP A 88 14.74 24.72 2.22
CA TRP A 88 13.75 25.71 2.64
C TRP A 88 13.08 25.35 3.98
N GLN A 89 12.72 24.08 4.21
CA GLN A 89 12.16 23.64 5.48
C GLN A 89 13.15 23.87 6.63
N LYS A 90 14.45 23.61 6.41
CA LYS A 90 15.51 23.84 7.38
C LYS A 90 15.69 25.35 7.65
N GLU A 91 15.81 26.18 6.62
CA GLU A 91 15.91 27.64 6.77
C GLU A 91 14.71 28.23 7.49
N ARG A 92 13.49 27.75 7.18
CA ARG A 92 12.27 28.17 7.86
C ARG A 92 12.27 27.75 9.32
N MET A 93 12.68 26.53 9.62
CA MET A 93 12.76 26.01 10.99
C MET A 93 13.81 26.78 11.81
N ASP A 94 14.96 27.10 11.22
CA ASP A 94 16.01 27.87 11.89
C ASP A 94 15.60 29.33 12.10
N ALA A 95 14.93 29.96 11.13
CA ALA A 95 14.35 31.30 11.28
C ALA A 95 13.25 31.36 12.35
N MET A 96 12.42 30.31 12.46
CA MET A 96 11.41 30.17 13.52
C MET A 96 12.05 30.01 14.90
N ARG A 97 13.12 29.21 15.02
CA ARG A 97 13.88 29.08 16.27
C ARG A 97 14.58 30.38 16.69
N ALA A 98 15.12 31.11 15.71
CA ALA A 98 15.78 32.40 15.92
C ALA A 98 14.79 33.56 16.15
N LYS A 99 13.46 33.33 16.05
CA LYS A 99 12.40 34.34 16.14
C LYS A 99 12.57 35.53 15.19
N ASP A 100 13.23 35.32 14.05
CA ASP A 100 13.49 36.36 13.05
C ASP A 100 12.26 36.56 12.17
N GLN A 101 11.40 37.49 12.57
CA GLN A 101 10.14 37.79 11.88
C GLN A 101 10.33 38.30 10.45
N ALA A 102 11.44 38.99 10.17
CA ALA A 102 11.74 39.49 8.83
C ALA A 102 12.05 38.33 7.87
N LYS A 103 12.90 37.40 8.33
CA LYS A 103 13.28 36.21 7.56
C LYS A 103 12.13 35.22 7.41
N ILE A 104 11.28 35.07 8.43
CA ILE A 104 10.04 34.27 8.35
C ILE A 104 9.10 34.83 7.27
N THR A 105 8.90 36.15 7.24
CA THR A 105 8.03 36.81 6.26
C THR A 105 8.58 36.66 4.83
N GLN A 106 9.90 36.76 4.66
CA GLN A 106 10.57 36.53 3.38
C GLN A 106 10.41 35.08 2.89
N LEU A 107 10.59 34.10 3.79
CA LEU A 107 10.43 32.68 3.47
C LEU A 107 8.97 32.29 3.20
N ASN A 108 8.02 32.94 3.86
CA ASN A 108 6.59 32.77 3.61
C ASN A 108 6.19 33.26 2.21
N LYS A 109 6.82 34.30 1.66
CA LYS A 109 6.61 34.70 0.25
C LYS A 109 7.00 33.60 -0.73
N LYS A 110 8.05 32.81 -0.41
CA LYS A 110 8.43 31.61 -1.18
C LYS A 110 7.50 30.40 -0.94
N SER A 111 6.64 30.42 0.08
CA SER A 111 5.75 29.30 0.45
C SER A 111 4.87 28.83 -0.71
N SER A 112 4.30 29.76 -1.50
CA SER A 112 3.45 29.40 -2.66
C SER A 112 4.21 28.58 -3.71
N TYR A 113 5.44 28.99 -4.04
CA TYR A 113 6.32 28.24 -4.95
C TYR A 113 6.68 26.87 -4.36
N MET A 114 7.04 26.80 -3.08
CA MET A 114 7.40 25.55 -2.40
C MET A 114 6.20 24.60 -2.25
N ASN A 115 4.99 25.13 -2.07
CA ASN A 115 3.76 24.36 -2.03
C ASN A 115 3.46 23.75 -3.39
N LYS A 116 3.58 24.53 -4.49
CA LYS A 116 3.43 24.00 -5.85
C LYS A 116 4.46 22.90 -6.12
N MET A 117 5.71 23.12 -5.73
CA MET A 117 6.78 22.14 -5.90
C MET A 117 6.56 20.87 -5.05
N SER A 118 6.01 21.02 -3.84
CA SER A 118 5.60 19.90 -2.98
C SER A 118 4.42 19.12 -3.56
N MET A 119 3.46 19.81 -4.19
CA MET A 119 2.36 19.18 -4.93
C MET A 119 2.87 18.42 -6.15
N GLU A 120 3.81 18.97 -6.92
CA GLU A 120 4.47 18.25 -8.02
C GLU A 120 5.20 17.01 -7.50
N MET A 121 5.92 17.11 -6.37
CA MET A 121 6.56 15.97 -5.71
C MET A 121 5.56 14.88 -5.32
N MET A 122 4.43 15.28 -4.74
CA MET A 122 3.36 14.36 -4.38
C MET A 122 2.78 13.67 -5.61
N GLN A 123 2.48 14.41 -6.68
CA GLN A 123 1.96 13.84 -7.92
C GLN A 123 2.95 12.89 -8.61
N MET A 124 4.26 13.18 -8.56
CA MET A 124 5.30 12.29 -9.09
C MET A 124 5.36 10.94 -8.35
N ASN A 125 4.93 10.86 -7.08
CA ASN A 125 4.87 9.60 -6.33
C ASN A 125 3.48 8.94 -6.34
N MET A 126 2.41 9.73 -6.34
CA MET A 126 1.03 9.24 -6.32
C MET A 126 0.58 8.66 -7.67
N LYS A 127 1.01 9.25 -8.80
CA LYS A 127 0.68 8.71 -10.14
C LYS A 127 1.19 7.28 -10.34
N PRO A 128 2.47 6.96 -10.08
CA PRO A 128 2.94 5.57 -10.16
C PRO A 128 2.19 4.66 -9.21
N MET A 129 1.92 5.11 -7.97
CA MET A 129 1.21 4.31 -6.98
C MET A 129 -0.18 3.91 -7.48
N MET A 130 -0.97 4.84 -8.00
CA MET A 130 -2.31 4.56 -8.53
C MET A 130 -2.26 3.59 -9.72
N ILE A 131 -1.31 3.79 -10.64
CA ILE A 131 -1.13 2.92 -11.81
C ILE A 131 -0.76 1.49 -11.39
N THR A 132 0.01 1.32 -10.32
CA THR A 132 0.38 -0.01 -9.80
C THR A 132 -0.68 -0.62 -8.88
N PHE A 133 -1.43 0.20 -8.15
CA PHE A 133 -2.36 -0.25 -7.12
C PHE A 133 -3.68 -0.78 -7.71
N VAL A 134 -4.23 -0.12 -8.73
CA VAL A 134 -5.46 -0.55 -9.40
C VAL A 134 -5.35 -1.96 -10.03
N PRO A 135 -4.34 -2.27 -10.85
CA PRO A 135 -4.19 -3.62 -11.38
C PRO A 135 -3.88 -4.64 -10.29
N LEU A 136 -3.13 -4.23 -9.25
CA LEU A 136 -2.86 -5.09 -8.11
C LEU A 136 -4.16 -5.54 -7.44
N ILE A 137 -5.02 -4.61 -7.05
CA ILE A 137 -6.26 -4.94 -6.33
C ILE A 137 -7.21 -5.79 -7.19
N LEU A 138 -7.24 -5.57 -8.50
CA LEU A 138 -8.00 -6.40 -9.43
C LEU A 138 -7.51 -7.84 -9.45
N ILE A 139 -6.19 -8.05 -9.47
CA ILE A 139 -5.60 -9.39 -9.38
C ILE A 139 -5.96 -10.05 -8.04
N PHE A 140 -5.93 -9.30 -6.93
CA PHE A 140 -6.32 -9.81 -5.61
C PHE A 140 -7.76 -10.26 -5.52
N TYR A 141 -8.68 -9.58 -6.21
CA TYR A 141 -10.11 -9.89 -6.16
C TYR A 141 -10.52 -10.94 -7.20
N LEU A 142 -9.96 -10.90 -8.41
CA LEU A 142 -10.40 -11.73 -9.53
C LEU A 142 -9.55 -12.99 -9.72
N VAL A 143 -8.25 -12.92 -9.45
CA VAL A 143 -7.30 -13.98 -9.86
C VAL A 143 -6.88 -14.83 -8.66
N LEU A 144 -6.50 -14.21 -7.55
CA LEU A 144 -5.96 -14.93 -6.39
C LEU A 144 -6.95 -15.91 -5.74
N PRO A 145 -8.26 -15.58 -5.59
CA PRO A 145 -9.23 -16.51 -5.03
C PRO A 145 -9.34 -17.80 -5.84
N HIS A 146 -9.27 -17.73 -7.17
CA HIS A 146 -9.34 -18.92 -8.03
C HIS A 146 -8.07 -19.78 -7.99
N LEU A 147 -6.92 -19.21 -7.62
CA LEU A 147 -5.64 -19.90 -7.66
C LEU A 147 -5.27 -20.57 -6.33
N PHE A 148 -5.65 -19.97 -5.19
CA PHE A 148 -5.13 -20.34 -3.88
C PHE A 148 -6.21 -20.40 -2.80
N ALA A 149 -5.97 -21.20 -1.76
CA ALA A 149 -6.88 -21.38 -0.63
C ALA A 149 -6.98 -20.11 0.25
N HIS A 150 -8.08 -19.99 0.98
CA HIS A 150 -8.32 -18.93 1.98
C HIS A 150 -7.22 -18.83 3.04
N THR A 151 -6.72 -19.98 3.49
CA THR A 151 -5.66 -20.10 4.49
C THR A 151 -4.39 -20.65 3.83
N VAL A 152 -3.27 -19.96 4.06
CA VAL A 152 -1.98 -20.30 3.42
C VAL A 152 -0.95 -20.82 4.41
N ALA A 153 -1.04 -20.43 5.68
CA ALA A 153 -0.13 -20.91 6.72
C ALA A 153 -0.81 -20.92 8.09
N LEU A 154 -0.22 -21.62 9.06
CA LEU A 154 -0.62 -21.58 10.46
C LEU A 154 0.52 -20.97 11.27
N SER A 155 0.27 -19.86 11.97
CA SER A 155 1.27 -19.29 12.87
C SER A 155 1.04 -19.78 14.31
N PRO A 156 2.10 -20.02 15.10
CA PRO A 156 1.94 -20.44 16.50
C PRO A 156 1.49 -19.28 17.41
N ILE A 157 1.56 -18.03 16.93
CA ILE A 157 1.23 -16.81 17.66
C ILE A 157 0.33 -15.95 16.77
N SER A 158 -0.60 -15.22 17.38
CA SER A 158 -1.42 -14.22 16.69
C SER A 158 -0.54 -13.06 16.19
N LEU A 159 -0.60 -12.77 14.89
CA LEU A 159 0.21 -11.72 14.26
C LEU A 159 -0.56 -10.41 14.10
N ASN A 160 -1.66 -10.23 14.83
CA ASN A 160 -2.50 -9.03 14.78
C ASN A 160 -1.84 -7.86 15.54
N VAL A 161 -0.92 -7.16 14.87
CA VAL A 161 -0.13 -6.05 15.44
C VAL A 161 -0.83 -4.68 15.36
N PHE A 162 -1.95 -4.57 14.64
CA PHE A 162 -2.65 -3.31 14.44
C PHE A 162 -3.78 -3.12 15.45
N PRO A 163 -3.78 -2.03 16.24
CA PRO A 163 -4.82 -1.78 17.23
C PRO A 163 -6.13 -1.39 16.56
N GLY A 164 -7.25 -2.00 16.95
CA GLY A 164 -8.60 -1.58 16.50
C GLY A 164 -9.32 -2.53 15.53
N ASN A 165 -8.93 -3.81 15.44
CA ASN A 165 -9.65 -4.88 14.70
C ASN A 165 -10.01 -4.57 13.23
N PHE A 166 -9.38 -3.57 12.62
CA PHE A 166 -9.57 -3.22 11.20
C PHE A 166 -8.63 -4.00 10.28
N PHE A 167 -7.70 -4.80 10.84
CA PHE A 167 -6.69 -5.50 10.06
C PHE A 167 -6.27 -6.78 10.75
N HIS A 168 -6.89 -7.89 10.35
CA HIS A 168 -6.58 -9.21 10.88
C HIS A 168 -5.61 -9.93 9.93
N LEU A 169 -4.35 -10.10 10.36
CA LEU A 169 -3.38 -10.93 9.65
C LEU A 169 -3.66 -12.42 9.88
N THR A 170 -4.05 -12.75 11.11
CA THR A 170 -4.36 -14.11 11.56
C THR A 170 -5.79 -14.21 12.05
N CYS A 171 -6.39 -15.37 11.84
CA CYS A 171 -7.67 -15.74 12.43
C CYS A 171 -7.62 -15.60 13.96
N THR A 172 -8.62 -14.92 14.52
CA THR A 172 -8.80 -14.80 15.97
C THR A 172 -9.51 -16.04 16.53
N ALA A 173 -9.34 -16.33 17.82
CA ALA A 173 -10.01 -17.46 18.46
C ALA A 173 -11.54 -17.42 18.30
N LEU A 174 -12.14 -16.22 18.32
CA LEU A 174 -13.59 -16.05 18.11
C LEU A 174 -14.03 -16.48 16.69
N GLN A 175 -13.22 -16.17 15.68
CA GLN A 175 -13.50 -16.51 14.29
C GLN A 175 -13.26 -18.00 13.98
N ALA A 176 -12.32 -18.62 14.69
CA ALA A 176 -12.04 -20.06 14.54
C ALA A 176 -13.17 -20.96 15.07
N MET A 177 -14.03 -20.43 15.94
CA MET A 177 -15.16 -21.14 16.57
C MET A 177 -16.49 -20.93 15.83
N GLU A 178 -16.55 -20.05 14.84
CA GLU A 178 -17.78 -19.70 14.12
C GLU A 178 -18.01 -20.64 12.94
N GLU A 179 -19.09 -21.44 12.99
CA GLU A 179 -19.48 -22.35 11.91
C GLU A 179 -19.84 -21.55 10.63
N GLY A 180 -19.07 -21.78 9.56
CA GLY A 180 -19.17 -21.03 8.30
C GLY A 180 -18.07 -19.98 8.09
N ASN A 181 -17.19 -19.79 9.07
CA ASN A 181 -16.00 -18.96 8.89
C ASN A 181 -14.92 -19.71 8.11
N VAL A 182 -14.22 -19.00 7.23
CA VAL A 182 -13.13 -19.52 6.35
C VAL A 182 -11.95 -20.13 7.11
N CYS A 183 -11.87 -19.91 8.42
CA CYS A 183 -10.82 -20.43 9.31
C CYS A 183 -11.38 -21.36 10.40
N TYR A 184 -12.56 -21.95 10.18
CA TYR A 184 -13.20 -22.86 11.13
C TYR A 184 -12.28 -24.02 11.53
N GLY A 185 -12.09 -24.21 12.84
CA GLY A 185 -11.27 -25.30 13.40
C GLY A 185 -9.76 -25.03 13.47
N HIS A 186 -9.27 -23.88 12.97
CA HIS A 186 -7.84 -23.54 13.02
C HIS A 186 -7.60 -22.10 13.54
N GLU A 187 -7.18 -22.00 14.80
CA GLU A 187 -6.70 -20.74 15.37
C GLU A 187 -5.39 -20.31 14.72
N ASN A 188 -5.17 -18.99 14.61
CA ASN A 188 -3.96 -18.40 14.05
C ASN A 188 -3.67 -18.81 12.59
N ALA A 189 -4.70 -19.19 11.85
CA ALA A 189 -4.64 -19.33 10.40
C ALA A 189 -4.32 -18.00 9.73
N LEU A 190 -3.27 -17.97 8.91
CA LEU A 190 -2.86 -16.83 8.10
C LEU A 190 -3.69 -16.75 6.83
N TYR A 191 -4.36 -15.62 6.64
CA TYR A 191 -5.08 -15.33 5.40
C TYR A 191 -4.13 -15.23 4.21
N LEU A 192 -4.61 -15.60 3.04
CA LEU A 192 -3.87 -15.49 1.78
C LEU A 192 -3.26 -14.11 1.55
N TRP A 193 -4.07 -13.07 1.74
CA TRP A 193 -3.63 -11.69 1.51
C TRP A 193 -2.60 -11.24 2.54
N ALA A 194 -2.72 -11.71 3.79
CA ALA A 194 -1.77 -11.44 4.86
C ALA A 194 -0.40 -12.08 4.55
N TRP A 195 -0.40 -13.32 4.06
CA TRP A 195 0.83 -13.99 3.62
C TRP A 195 1.50 -13.28 2.43
N TYR A 196 0.72 -12.85 1.45
CA TYR A 196 1.24 -12.03 0.35
C TYR A 196 1.86 -10.72 0.86
N PHE A 197 1.17 -10.03 1.76
CA PHE A 197 1.63 -8.75 2.30
C PHE A 197 2.94 -8.91 3.07
N LEU A 198 3.03 -9.92 3.94
CA LEU A 198 4.24 -10.23 4.72
C LEU A 198 5.43 -10.59 3.83
N SER A 199 5.22 -11.46 2.84
CA SER A 199 6.29 -11.82 1.90
C SER A 199 6.72 -10.62 1.05
N SER A 200 5.77 -9.82 0.57
CA SER A 200 6.05 -8.61 -0.21
C SER A 200 6.90 -7.59 0.55
N ILE A 201 6.57 -7.30 1.80
CA ILE A 201 7.36 -6.37 2.64
C ILE A 201 8.76 -6.91 2.86
N SER A 202 8.88 -8.21 3.16
CA SER A 202 10.16 -8.86 3.42
C SER A 202 11.11 -8.77 2.23
N PHE A 203 10.60 -8.98 1.00
CA PHE A 203 11.41 -8.93 -0.22
C PHE A 203 11.55 -7.53 -0.82
N SER A 204 10.68 -6.57 -0.47
CA SER A 204 10.68 -5.21 -1.04
C SER A 204 12.03 -4.52 -0.90
N GLY A 205 12.68 -4.63 0.27
CA GLY A 205 14.00 -4.04 0.51
C GLY A 205 15.08 -4.58 -0.42
N ILE A 206 15.09 -5.89 -0.68
CA ILE A 206 16.04 -6.55 -1.58
C ILE A 206 15.76 -6.12 -3.02
N ILE A 207 14.49 -6.16 -3.44
CA ILE A 207 14.07 -5.80 -4.80
C ILE A 207 14.44 -4.35 -5.11
N MET A 208 14.19 -3.42 -4.18
CA MET A 208 14.55 -2.01 -4.37
C MET A 208 16.05 -1.77 -4.55
N LYS A 209 16.91 -2.56 -3.89
CA LYS A 209 18.36 -2.51 -4.09
C LYS A 209 18.74 -3.03 -5.48
N VAL A 210 18.17 -4.17 -5.89
CA VAL A 210 18.43 -4.78 -7.21
C VAL A 210 17.99 -3.87 -8.35
N THR A 211 16.80 -3.27 -8.26
CA THR A 211 16.25 -2.40 -9.30
C THR A 211 16.82 -0.98 -9.27
N LYS A 212 17.63 -0.65 -8.26
CA LYS A 212 18.17 0.70 -7.99
C LYS A 212 17.06 1.75 -7.84
N THR A 213 15.91 1.36 -7.27
CA THR A 213 14.81 2.28 -6.96
C THR A 213 14.84 2.78 -5.52
N SER A 214 15.81 2.33 -4.72
CA SER A 214 16.04 2.86 -3.38
C SER A 214 16.28 4.36 -3.48
N MET A 215 15.42 5.15 -2.83
CA MET A 215 15.67 6.57 -2.66
C MET A 215 16.88 6.72 -1.73
N GLY A 216 18.06 6.88 -2.33
CA GLY A 216 19.26 7.20 -1.58
C GLY A 216 19.05 8.56 -0.92
N LEU A 217 18.92 8.56 0.41
CA LEU A 217 19.08 9.75 1.23
C LEU A 217 20.57 10.12 1.19
N SER A 218 20.99 10.79 0.12
CA SER A 218 22.29 11.44 0.00
C SER A 218 22.11 12.93 -0.26
#